data_AF-X1QCY8-F1
#
_entry.id   AF-X1QCY8-F1
#
_cell.length_a   1.000
_cell.length_b   1.000
_cell.length_c   1.000
_cell.angle_alpha   90.00
_cell.angle_beta   90.00
_cell.angle_gamma   90.00
#
_symmetry.space_group_name_H-M   'P 1'
#
loop_
_entity.id
_entity.type
_entity.pdbx_description
1 polymer ?
#
loop_
_entity_poly.entity_id
_entity_poly.type
_entity_poly.pdbx_seq_one_letter_code
_entity_poly.pdbx_strand_id
1 'polypeptide(L)'
;AVSKATQLSPDIVIMDIAMPELNGIEATRQIREVCPSAQIIILSIYSTSEHIFQALQSGACGYLLKESAGIEVANAVRAVHAGQRYLSQKISDRVVDDYIT
;
A
#
# COMPACT_ATOMS: atom_id res chain seq x y z
N ALA A 1 3.14 9.62 -10.65
CA ALA A 1 2.41 9.63 -9.37
C ALA A 1 2.92 10.73 -8.43
N VAL A 2 4.22 10.78 -8.15
CA VAL A 2 4.86 11.75 -7.23
C VAL A 2 4.45 13.22 -7.50
N SER A 3 4.61 13.71 -8.73
CA SER A 3 4.21 15.09 -9.09
C SER A 3 2.73 15.39 -8.79
N LYS A 4 1.83 14.44 -9.04
CA LYS A 4 0.40 14.60 -8.72
C LYS A 4 0.14 14.62 -7.21
N ALA A 5 0.88 13.82 -6.44
CA ALA A 5 0.75 13.83 -4.99
C ALA A 5 1.13 15.20 -4.40
N THR A 6 2.20 15.82 -4.91
CA THR A 6 2.58 17.19 -4.51
C THR A 6 1.55 18.24 -4.93
N GLN A 7 0.94 18.10 -6.11
CA GLN A 7 -0.04 19.07 -6.61
C GLN A 7 -1.41 18.96 -5.92
N LEU A 8 -1.85 17.74 -5.60
CA LEU A 8 -3.19 17.46 -5.09
C LEU A 8 -3.24 17.31 -3.57
N SER A 9 -2.10 17.11 -2.91
CA SER A 9 -1.99 16.86 -1.46
C SER A 9 -3.04 15.86 -0.94
N PRO A 10 -3.11 14.64 -1.51
CA PRO A 10 -4.17 13.71 -1.18
C PRO A 10 -4.00 13.15 0.24
N ASP A 11 -5.11 12.93 0.93
CA ASP A 11 -5.11 12.20 2.21
C ASP A 11 -4.72 10.74 2.01
N ILE A 12 -5.23 10.12 0.94
CA ILE A 12 -5.02 8.71 0.61
C ILE A 12 -4.57 8.56 -0.84
N VAL A 13 -3.50 7.79 -1.05
CA VAL A 13 -3.03 7.36 -2.37
C VAL A 13 -3.22 5.86 -2.51
N ILE A 14 -3.96 5.44 -3.53
CA ILE A 14 -3.96 4.06 -3.98
C ILE A 14 -2.84 3.89 -5.01
N MET A 15 -1.89 3.00 -4.73
CA MET A 15 -0.67 2.82 -5.51
C MET A 15 -0.57 1.40 -6.06
N ASP A 16 -0.42 1.26 -7.37
CA ASP A 16 -0.13 -0.04 -7.99
C ASP A 16 1.36 -0.36 -7.89
N ILE A 17 1.74 -1.59 -7.49
CA ILE A 17 3.16 -2.02 -7.55
C ILE A 17 3.62 -2.13 -9.00
N ALA A 18 2.79 -2.68 -9.88
CA ALA A 18 3.14 -3.02 -11.25
C ALA A 18 2.96 -1.80 -12.18
N MET A 19 3.66 -0.72 -11.88
CA MET A 19 3.71 0.47 -12.71
C MET A 19 4.81 0.35 -13.77
N PRO A 20 4.58 0.81 -15.01
CA PRO A 20 5.66 1.00 -15.98
C PRO A 20 6.62 2.11 -15.49
N GLU A 21 7.90 1.97 -15.81
CA GLU A 21 9.00 2.90 -15.53
C GLU A 21 9.42 3.03 -14.06
N LEU A 22 8.49 3.19 -13.12
CA LEU A 22 8.77 3.34 -11.70
C LEU A 22 7.97 2.34 -10.88
N ASN A 23 8.64 1.48 -10.12
CA ASN A 23 7.98 0.54 -9.20
C ASN A 23 7.15 1.31 -8.16
N GLY A 24 5.90 0.87 -7.91
CA GLY A 24 5.02 1.48 -6.92
C GLY A 24 5.61 1.58 -5.51
N ILE A 25 6.53 0.68 -5.13
CA ILE A 25 7.26 0.74 -3.86
C ILE A 25 8.18 1.97 -3.80
N GLU A 26 8.91 2.23 -4.89
CA GLU A 26 9.80 3.39 -4.96
C GLU A 26 9.00 4.69 -5.11
N ALA A 27 7.91 4.68 -5.87
CA ALA A 27 6.96 5.79 -5.93
C ALA A 27 6.38 6.11 -4.53
N THR A 28 6.11 5.08 -3.73
CA THR A 28 5.65 5.24 -2.34
C THR A 28 6.68 5.98 -1.50
N ARG A 29 7.95 5.53 -1.56
CA ARG A 29 9.05 6.19 -0.84
C ARG A 29 9.15 7.67 -1.20
N GLN A 30 9.16 7.99 -2.50
CA GLN A 30 9.25 9.36 -2.98
C GLN A 30 8.03 10.21 -2.59
N ILE A 31 6.82 9.65 -2.62
CA ILE A 31 5.61 10.36 -2.17
C ILE A 31 5.69 10.68 -0.68
N ARG A 32 6.16 9.73 0.15
CA ARG A 32 6.32 9.96 1.59
C ARG A 32 7.33 11.07 1.90
N GLU A 33 8.37 11.21 1.08
CA GLU A 33 9.37 12.27 1.22
C GLU A 33 8.79 13.66 0.86
N VAL A 34 8.01 13.77 -0.22
CA VAL A 34 7.50 15.08 -0.70
C VAL A 34 6.10 15.44 -0.16
N CYS A 35 5.34 14.46 0.31
CA CYS A 35 3.99 14.61 0.85
C CYS A 35 3.81 13.69 2.08
N PRO A 36 4.41 14.04 3.24
CA PRO A 36 4.44 13.17 4.42
C PRO A 36 3.05 12.89 5.04
N SER A 37 2.06 13.74 4.77
CA SER A 37 0.68 13.56 5.21
C SER A 37 -0.06 12.51 4.39
N ALA A 38 0.34 12.26 3.15
CA ALA A 38 -0.31 11.27 2.30
C ALA A 38 -0.09 9.86 2.88
N GLN A 39 -1.20 9.15 3.07
CA GLN A 39 -1.19 7.76 3.48
C GLN A 39 -1.36 6.88 2.25
N ILE A 40 -0.58 5.81 2.14
CA ILE A 40 -0.45 5.06 0.90
C ILE A 40 -0.95 3.63 1.10
N ILE A 41 -1.84 3.19 0.21
CA ILE A 41 -2.35 1.83 0.16
C ILE A 41 -1.87 1.21 -1.15
N ILE A 42 -1.10 0.13 -1.02
CA ILE A 42 -0.57 -0.60 -2.15
C ILE A 42 -1.62 -1.59 -2.69
N LEU A 43 -1.76 -1.66 -4.01
CA LEU A 43 -2.50 -2.67 -4.75
C LEU A 43 -1.52 -3.51 -5.54
N SER A 44 -1.56 -4.83 -5.36
CA SER A 44 -0.60 -5.73 -5.98
C SER A 44 -1.24 -7.06 -6.38
N ILE A 45 -0.66 -7.73 -7.39
CA ILE A 45 -0.92 -9.15 -7.64
C ILE A 45 0.00 -10.05 -6.81
N TYR A 46 1.08 -9.49 -6.28
CA TYR A 46 2.09 -10.23 -5.52
C TYR A 46 1.66 -10.34 -4.06
N SER A 47 1.74 -11.55 -3.52
CA SER A 47 1.43 -11.87 -2.12
C SER A 47 2.63 -12.38 -1.35
N THR A 48 3.86 -12.25 -1.88
CA THR A 48 5.05 -12.73 -1.17
C THR A 48 5.43 -11.79 -0.03
N SER A 49 5.92 -12.34 1.08
CA SER A 49 6.29 -11.59 2.28
C SER A 49 7.40 -10.57 2.03
N GLU A 50 8.29 -10.82 1.08
CA GLU A 50 9.29 -9.83 0.63
C GLU A 50 8.64 -8.57 0.05
N HIS A 51 7.68 -8.69 -0.87
CA HIS A 51 6.99 -7.53 -1.46
C HIS A 51 6.19 -6.77 -0.41
N ILE A 52 5.52 -7.50 0.49
CA ILE A 52 4.75 -6.91 1.59
C ILE A 52 5.69 -6.12 2.50
N PHE A 53 6.81 -6.72 2.91
CA PHE A 53 7.79 -6.09 3.77
C PHE A 53 8.40 -4.84 3.13
N GLN A 54 8.84 -4.92 1.87
CA GLN A 54 9.40 -3.78 1.14
C GLN A 54 8.40 -2.63 1.00
N ALA A 55 7.13 -2.93 0.70
CA ALA A 55 6.07 -1.93 0.64
C ALA A 55 5.81 -1.25 1.99
N LEU A 56 5.77 -2.02 3.08
CA LEU A 56 5.59 -1.46 4.42
C LEU A 56 6.81 -0.63 4.86
N GLN A 57 8.01 -1.07 4.51
CA GLN A 57 9.25 -0.36 4.80
C GLN A 57 9.38 0.95 4.01
N SER A 58 8.83 1.03 2.80
CA SER A 58 8.78 2.29 2.02
C SER A 58 7.76 3.30 2.55
N GLY A 59 6.97 2.93 3.56
CA GLY A 59 6.02 3.80 4.24
C GLY A 59 4.57 3.60 3.80
N ALA A 60 4.23 2.49 3.13
CA ALA A 60 2.84 2.13 2.91
C ALA A 60 2.11 1.88 4.23
N CYS A 61 0.90 2.42 4.34
CA CYS A 61 0.00 2.22 5.47
C CYS A 61 -0.92 1.02 5.25
N GLY A 62 -1.08 0.55 4.00
CA GLY A 62 -1.79 -0.69 3.73
C GLY A 62 -1.31 -1.41 2.48
N TYR A 63 -1.69 -2.68 2.39
CA TYR A 63 -1.39 -3.55 1.26
C TYR A 63 -2.59 -4.44 0.97
N LEU A 64 -3.05 -4.39 -0.27
CA LEU A 64 -4.20 -5.13 -0.78
C LEU A 64 -3.81 -5.95 -2.02
N LEU A 65 -4.31 -7.18 -2.09
CA LEU A 65 -4.30 -7.91 -3.35
C LEU A 65 -5.34 -7.34 -4.31
N LYS A 66 -4.99 -7.18 -5.58
CA LYS A 66 -5.89 -6.67 -6.63
C LYS A 66 -7.17 -7.50 -6.76
N GLU A 67 -7.08 -8.81 -6.55
CA GLU A 67 -8.23 -9.72 -6.50
C GLU A 67 -9.21 -9.42 -5.36
N SER A 68 -8.73 -8.91 -4.23
CA SER A 68 -9.54 -8.50 -3.07
C SER A 68 -10.05 -7.06 -3.19
N ALA A 69 -9.50 -6.28 -4.12
CA ALA A 69 -9.63 -4.82 -4.11
C ALA A 69 -11.09 -4.35 -4.25
N GLY A 70 -11.92 -5.06 -5.02
CA GLY A 70 -13.31 -4.69 -5.24
C GLY A 70 -14.16 -4.65 -3.96
N ILE A 71 -13.78 -5.42 -2.94
CA ILE A 71 -14.51 -5.53 -1.66
C ILE A 71 -13.76 -4.77 -0.56
N GLU A 72 -12.43 -4.87 -0.55
CA GLU A 72 -11.62 -4.44 0.58
C GLU A 72 -11.12 -2.99 0.47
N VAL A 73 -11.03 -2.40 -0.74
CA VAL A 73 -10.44 -1.05 -0.91
C VAL A 73 -11.17 0.00 -0.09
N ALA A 74 -12.50 -0.01 -0.09
CA ALA A 74 -13.27 0.98 0.67
C ALA A 74 -13.01 0.87 2.18
N ASN A 75 -12.82 -0.35 2.69
CA ASN A 75 -12.51 -0.58 4.11
C ASN A 75 -11.07 -0.17 4.42
N ALA A 76 -10.13 -0.51 3.53
CA ALA A 76 -8.74 -0.11 3.67
C ALA A 76 -8.58 1.41 3.67
N VAL A 77 -9.27 2.13 2.77
CA VAL A 77 -9.26 3.60 2.73
C VAL A 77 -9.75 4.17 4.06
N ARG A 78 -10.89 3.70 4.58
CA ARG A 78 -11.44 4.20 5.86
C ARG A 78 -10.51 3.89 7.03
N ALA A 79 -9.98 2.68 7.11
CA ALA A 79 -9.08 2.26 8.19
C ALA A 79 -7.78 3.07 8.17
N VAL A 80 -7.16 3.21 6.99
CA VAL A 80 -5.93 3.97 6.82
C VAL A 80 -6.16 5.45 7.12
N HIS A 81 -7.23 6.05 6.60
CA HIS A 81 -7.61 7.43 6.93
C HIS A 81 -7.82 7.65 8.44
N ALA A 82 -8.25 6.62 9.19
CA ALA A 82 -8.35 6.64 10.64
C ALA A 82 -7.01 6.42 11.37
N GLY A 83 -5.89 6.37 10.66
CA GLY A 83 -4.54 6.14 11.20
C GLY A 83 -4.20 4.67 11.42
N GLN A 84 -5.02 3.73 10.97
CA GLN A 84 -4.78 2.30 11.14
C GLN A 84 -3.97 1.72 9.98
N ARG A 85 -3.34 0.57 10.19
CA ARG A 85 -2.77 -0.22 9.09
C ARG A 85 -3.82 -1.19 8.56
N TYR A 86 -3.77 -1.48 7.26
CA TYR A 86 -4.68 -2.44 6.64
C TYR A 86 -3.91 -3.43 5.74
N LEU A 87 -4.09 -4.72 6.01
CA LEU A 87 -3.65 -5.79 5.12
C LEU A 87 -4.88 -6.56 4.67
N SER A 88 -4.96 -6.89 3.38
CA SER A 88 -6.05 -7.74 2.90
C SER A 88 -6.06 -9.07 3.63
N GLN A 89 -7.23 -9.66 3.85
CA GLN A 89 -7.37 -10.89 4.65
C GLN A 89 -6.40 -11.99 4.21
N LYS A 90 -6.31 -12.25 2.90
CA LYS A 90 -5.39 -13.24 2.32
C LYS A 90 -3.92 -13.01 2.65
N ILE A 91 -3.52 -11.75 2.83
CA ILE A 91 -2.15 -11.41 3.21
C ILE A 91 -1.96 -11.58 4.70
N SER A 92 -2.92 -11.14 5.51
CA SER A 92 -2.89 -11.35 6.95
C SER A 92 -2.72 -12.83 7.29
N ASP A 93 -3.49 -13.71 6.64
CA ASP A 93 -3.40 -15.16 6.85
C ASP A 93 -1.99 -15.68 6.51
N ARG A 94 -1.43 -15.26 5.36
CA ARG A 94 -0.09 -15.68 4.92
C ARG A 94 1.03 -15.18 5.84
N VAL A 95 0.97 -13.93 6.28
CA VAL A 95 2.00 -13.35 7.18
C VAL A 95 1.99 -14.07 8.52
N VAL A 96 0.81 -14.52 8.98
CA VAL A 96 0.68 -15.34 10.18
C VAL A 96 1.29 -16.74 9.96
N ASP A 97 0.98 -17.39 8.84
CA ASP A 97 1.54 -18.71 8.50
C ASP A 97 3.08 -18.68 8.43
N ASP A 98 3.64 -17.64 7.82
CA ASP A 98 5.10 -17.44 7.69
C ASP A 98 5.79 -17.15 9.04
N TYR A 99 5.06 -16.67 10.06
CA TYR A 99 5.64 -16.37 11.38
C TYR A 99 5.55 -17.55 12.37
N ILE A 100 4.62 -18.47 12.15
CA ILE A 100 4.38 -19.63 13.03
C ILE A 100 5.17 -20.88 12.59
N THR A 101 5.72 -20.87 11.37
CA THR A 101 6.53 -21.98 10.80
C THR A 101 8.02 -21.73 10.98
#